data_AF-A0A9N9HK58-F1
#
_entry.id   AF-A0A9N9HK58-F1
#
_cell.length_a   1.000
_cell.length_b   1.000
_cell.length_c   1.000
_cell.angle_alpha   90.00
_cell.angle_beta   90.00
_cell.angle_gamma   90.00
#
_symmetry.space_group_name_H-M   'P 1'
#
loop_
_entity.id
_entity.type
_entity.pdbx_description
1 polymer ?
#
loop_
_entity_poly.entity_id
_entity_poly.type
_entity_poly.pdbx_seq_one_letter_code
_entity_poly.pdbx_strand_id
1 'polypeptide(L)'
;MTWSLTQVIRGAQLAWLGSVLAFQNQNLYKHGFMKIYLFLAVVSITLYFVTSTFLAIPLKLLHFLIYLFSFVFKYDHSKFTENYLWVTNYVLNLPFLGLLLMRYLYPQSLDSVFMESLHYVDIIYIQKHTNEQDLRPPYTPALERYEYNINYWDELRQYLIRTGNQIAWVMMLYFLSLIPMIGALVYPIASAYALVNSLGYTPAFIVGILMYVTPGTKPFAMIFLEILYSSRALMRELLEPYFGRIKFDKEIKKKWFKEREGILFGFSIGYYSLIRLPLVGMLFYGIAQAAATLLLVKICCGLHKLFAVVFTMLPTGLRGQDLSIESSNGNFKWNITNKFSPFKLQST
;
A
#
# COMPACT_ATOMS: atom_id res chain seq x y z
N MET A 1 -17.45 -10.07 3.48
CA MET A 1 -16.98 -8.72 3.80
C MET A 1 -17.05 -7.91 2.53
N THR A 2 -17.99 -6.98 2.45
CA THR A 2 -18.28 -6.22 1.24
C THR A 2 -17.37 -4.99 1.21
N TRP A 3 -16.58 -4.88 0.15
CA TRP A 3 -15.91 -3.63 -0.18
C TRP A 3 -16.98 -2.56 -0.35
N SER A 4 -17.03 -1.57 0.56
CA SER A 4 -17.90 -0.43 0.36
C SER A 4 -17.12 0.64 -0.40
N LEU A 5 -17.68 1.14 -1.50
CA LEU A 5 -17.11 2.25 -2.25
C LEU A 5 -16.81 3.45 -1.33
N THR A 6 -17.65 3.64 -0.32
CA THR A 6 -17.48 4.66 0.73
C THR A 6 -16.18 4.51 1.53
N GLN A 7 -15.72 3.29 1.81
CA GLN A 7 -14.44 3.07 2.49
C GLN A 7 -13.26 3.45 1.61
N VAL A 8 -13.32 3.13 0.31
CA VAL A 8 -12.27 3.49 -0.66
C VAL A 8 -12.18 5.01 -0.80
N ILE A 9 -13.32 5.68 -0.97
CA ILE A 9 -13.38 7.15 -1.05
C ILE A 9 -12.82 7.78 0.23
N ARG A 10 -13.19 7.27 1.42
CA ARG A 10 -12.64 7.73 2.71
C ARG A 10 -11.13 7.54 2.79
N GLY A 11 -10.62 6.40 2.31
CA GLY A 11 -9.18 6.15 2.21
C GLY A 11 -8.47 7.21 1.35
N ALA A 12 -9.03 7.51 0.17
CA ALA A 12 -8.48 8.53 -0.72
C ALA A 12 -8.51 9.94 -0.11
N GLN A 13 -9.60 10.29 0.59
CA GLN A 13 -9.70 11.55 1.35
C GLN A 13 -8.62 11.64 2.44
N LEU A 14 -8.37 10.55 3.16
CA LEU A 14 -7.31 10.48 4.17
C LEU A 14 -5.91 10.59 3.56
N ALA A 15 -5.69 10.03 2.36
CA ALA A 15 -4.44 10.20 1.64
C ALA A 15 -4.18 11.67 1.32
N TRP A 16 -5.18 12.37 0.78
CA TRP A 16 -5.10 13.79 0.50
C TRP A 16 -4.84 14.64 1.75
N LEU A 17 -5.65 14.45 2.80
CA LEU A 17 -5.49 15.19 4.07
C LEU A 17 -4.14 14.90 4.72
N GLY A 18 -3.69 13.65 4.67
CA GLY A 18 -2.38 13.24 5.17
C GLY A 18 -1.24 13.91 4.40
N SER A 19 -1.36 14.05 3.07
CA SER A 19 -0.39 14.81 2.26
C SER A 19 -0.31 16.25 2.72
N VAL A 20 -1.45 16.93 2.84
CA VAL A 20 -1.50 18.34 3.26
C VAL A 20 -0.85 18.51 4.63
N LEU A 21 -1.14 17.61 5.57
CA LEU A 21 -0.58 17.63 6.91
C LEU A 21 0.94 17.36 6.90
N ALA A 22 1.40 16.42 6.06
CA ALA A 22 2.83 16.18 5.85
C ALA A 22 3.54 17.42 5.30
N PHE A 23 2.92 18.13 4.34
CA PHE A 23 3.49 19.36 3.80
C PHE A 23 3.52 20.50 4.82
N GLN A 24 2.56 20.56 5.75
CA GLN A 24 2.52 21.56 6.83
C GLN A 24 3.54 21.28 7.94
N ASN A 25 4.05 20.05 8.07
CA ASN A 25 5.01 19.71 9.10
C ASN A 25 6.39 20.31 8.80
N GLN A 26 6.66 21.48 9.37
CA GLN A 26 7.93 22.20 9.20
C GLN A 26 9.14 21.41 9.70
N ASN A 27 8.96 20.49 10.66
CA ASN A 27 10.06 19.68 11.18
C ASN A 27 10.64 18.72 10.13
N LEU A 28 9.84 18.31 9.14
CA LEU A 28 10.30 17.45 8.04
C LEU A 28 11.27 18.16 7.08
N TYR A 29 11.32 19.49 7.09
CA TYR A 29 12.20 20.27 6.22
C TYR A 29 13.49 20.76 6.92
N LYS A 30 13.68 20.42 8.20
CA LYS A 30 14.92 20.74 8.90
C LYS A 30 16.11 20.09 8.19
N HIS A 31 17.28 20.71 8.31
CA HIS A 31 18.51 20.29 7.61
C HIS A 31 18.88 18.80 7.78
N GLY A 32 18.48 18.17 8.89
CA GLY A 32 18.64 16.73 9.10
C GLY A 32 17.85 15.87 8.11
N PHE A 33 16.55 16.14 7.95
CA PHE A 33 15.67 15.38 7.08
C PHE A 33 15.87 15.69 5.59
N MET A 34 16.26 16.93 5.24
CA MET A 34 16.57 17.27 3.85
C MET A 34 17.72 16.43 3.28
N LYS A 35 18.77 16.19 4.08
CA LYS A 35 19.86 15.29 3.69
C LYS A 35 19.36 13.86 3.46
N ILE A 36 18.44 13.40 4.31
CA ILE A 36 17.80 12.09 4.18
C ILE A 36 17.01 12.03 2.86
N TYR A 37 16.18 13.02 2.53
CA TYR A 37 15.39 13.04 1.30
C TYR A 37 16.24 13.11 0.03
N LEU A 38 17.28 13.94 0.01
CA LEU A 38 18.22 14.03 -1.11
C LEU A 38 18.95 12.70 -1.32
N PHE A 39 19.44 12.10 -0.25
CA PHE A 39 20.07 10.79 -0.29
C PHE A 39 19.10 9.72 -0.80
N LEU A 40 17.86 9.70 -0.29
CA LEU A 40 16.81 8.79 -0.73
C LEU A 40 16.51 8.92 -2.23
N ALA A 41 16.53 10.14 -2.76
CA ALA A 41 16.37 10.40 -4.19
C ALA A 41 17.53 9.81 -5.02
N VAL A 42 18.78 10.04 -4.61
CA VAL A 42 19.96 9.49 -5.29
C VAL A 42 19.97 7.97 -5.26
N VAL A 43 19.66 7.36 -4.11
CA VAL A 43 19.59 5.91 -4.00
C VAL A 43 18.42 5.36 -4.82
N SER A 44 17.26 6.02 -4.84
CA SER A 44 16.13 5.62 -5.68
C SER A 44 16.49 5.58 -7.15
N ILE A 45 17.20 6.59 -7.66
CA ILE A 45 17.67 6.64 -9.05
C ILE A 45 18.65 5.48 -9.30
N THR A 46 19.64 5.32 -8.43
CA THR A 46 20.65 4.26 -8.53
C THR A 46 19.98 2.88 -8.56
N LEU A 47 19.05 2.66 -7.64
CA LEU A 47 18.37 1.39 -7.48
C LEU A 47 17.41 1.11 -8.62
N TYR A 48 16.74 2.12 -9.17
CA TYR A 48 15.99 2.00 -10.42
C TYR A 48 16.88 1.53 -11.57
N PHE A 49 18.08 2.12 -11.74
CA PHE A 49 19.02 1.67 -12.77
C PHE A 49 19.49 0.23 -12.53
N VAL A 50 19.80 -0.13 -11.29
CA VAL A 50 20.24 -1.49 -10.92
C VAL A 50 19.13 -2.51 -11.15
N THR A 51 17.93 -2.29 -10.63
CA THR A 51 16.81 -3.23 -10.78
C THR A 51 16.39 -3.34 -12.25
N SER A 52 16.30 -2.21 -12.95
CA SER A 52 15.99 -2.17 -14.39
C SER A 52 17.01 -2.96 -15.19
N THR A 53 18.31 -2.77 -14.93
CA THR A 53 19.38 -3.50 -15.64
C THR A 53 19.37 -4.99 -15.30
N PHE A 54 19.37 -5.33 -14.01
CA PHE A 54 19.48 -6.71 -13.54
C PHE A 54 18.32 -7.59 -14.01
N LEU A 55 17.08 -7.06 -14.01
CA LEU A 55 15.90 -7.80 -14.43
C LEU A 55 15.66 -7.74 -15.96
N ALA A 56 16.12 -6.69 -16.65
CA ALA A 56 16.04 -6.62 -18.11
C ALA A 56 17.00 -7.61 -18.80
N ILE A 57 18.16 -7.93 -18.19
CA ILE A 57 19.14 -8.89 -18.75
C ILE A 57 18.52 -10.28 -19.01
N PRO A 58 17.94 -10.99 -18.03
CA PRO A 58 17.38 -12.32 -18.26
C PRO A 58 16.19 -12.29 -19.24
N LEU A 59 15.40 -11.21 -19.22
CA LEU A 59 14.31 -11.01 -20.18
C LEU A 59 14.81 -10.85 -21.61
N LYS A 60 15.80 -9.97 -21.83
CA LYS A 60 16.42 -9.78 -23.15
C LYS A 60 17.10 -11.04 -23.64
N LEU A 61 17.75 -11.79 -22.74
CA LEU A 61 18.34 -13.09 -23.05
C LEU A 61 17.27 -14.10 -23.47
N LEU A 62 16.15 -14.18 -22.74
CA LEU A 62 15.02 -15.03 -23.11
C LEU A 62 14.43 -14.64 -24.47
N HIS A 63 14.27 -13.34 -24.71
CA HIS A 63 13.78 -12.81 -25.99
C HIS A 63 14.73 -13.17 -27.13
N PHE A 64 16.04 -13.04 -26.91
CA PHE A 64 17.07 -13.44 -27.86
C PHE A 64 17.07 -14.96 -28.12
N LEU A 65 16.92 -15.78 -27.09
CA LEU A 65 16.81 -17.24 -27.25
C LEU A 65 15.58 -17.61 -28.09
N ILE A 66 14.41 -17.02 -27.80
CA ILE A 66 13.19 -17.30 -28.56
C ILE A 66 13.28 -16.77 -29.99
N TYR A 67 13.99 -15.65 -30.20
CA TYR A 67 14.36 -15.17 -31.52
C TYR A 67 15.17 -16.21 -32.31
N LEU A 68 16.22 -16.78 -31.71
CA LEU A 68 17.01 -17.84 -32.32
C LEU A 68 16.18 -19.11 -32.60
N PHE A 69 15.31 -19.51 -31.67
CA PHE A 69 14.44 -20.68 -31.85
C PHE A 69 13.44 -20.50 -32.99
N SER A 70 12.92 -19.30 -33.20
CA SER A 70 11.96 -19.04 -34.28
C SER A 70 12.59 -19.15 -35.67
N PHE A 71 13.88 -18.81 -35.82
CA PHE A 71 14.62 -19.05 -37.05
C PHE A 71 14.63 -20.54 -37.43
N VAL A 72 14.65 -21.43 -36.42
CA VAL A 72 14.63 -22.88 -36.61
C VAL A 72 13.21 -23.42 -36.84
N PHE A 73 12.20 -22.89 -36.12
CA PHE A 73 10.86 -23.49 -36.07
C PHE A 73 9.76 -22.74 -36.84
N LYS A 74 10.06 -21.66 -37.59
CA LYS A 74 9.07 -20.80 -38.28
C LYS A 74 7.91 -20.40 -37.37
N TYR A 75 8.25 -19.90 -36.18
CA TYR A 75 7.26 -19.51 -35.17
C TYR A 75 6.79 -18.06 -35.38
N ASP A 76 5.52 -17.78 -35.07
CA ASP A 76 4.95 -16.44 -35.21
C ASP A 76 5.48 -15.49 -34.11
N HIS A 77 6.42 -14.63 -34.48
CA HIS A 77 7.07 -13.67 -33.59
C HIS A 77 6.14 -12.60 -32.99
N SER A 78 5.03 -12.29 -33.66
CA SER A 78 4.17 -11.16 -33.29
C SER A 78 3.56 -11.34 -31.90
N LYS A 79 3.02 -12.53 -31.62
CA LYS A 79 2.39 -12.89 -30.33
C LYS A 79 3.38 -12.92 -29.17
N PHE A 80 4.65 -13.19 -29.43
CA PHE A 80 5.68 -13.22 -28.40
C PHE A 80 6.09 -11.81 -27.96
N THR A 81 6.22 -10.89 -28.91
CA THR A 81 6.63 -9.50 -28.66
C THR A 81 5.59 -8.73 -27.84
N GLU A 82 4.30 -8.92 -28.12
CA GLU A 82 3.21 -8.31 -27.34
C GLU A 82 3.19 -8.80 -25.89
N ASN A 83 3.34 -10.12 -25.67
CA ASN A 83 3.38 -10.70 -24.34
C ASN A 83 4.67 -10.35 -23.57
N TYR A 84 5.80 -10.17 -24.26
CA TYR A 84 7.07 -9.74 -23.66
C TYR A 84 7.00 -8.31 -23.12
N LEU A 85 6.45 -7.38 -23.92
CA LEU A 85 6.26 -5.99 -23.51
C LEU A 85 5.33 -5.91 -22.28
N TRP A 86 4.36 -6.83 -22.19
CA TRP A 86 3.46 -6.96 -21.05
C TRP A 86 4.15 -7.43 -19.76
N VAL A 87 4.91 -8.53 -19.79
CA VAL A 87 5.65 -9.03 -18.61
C VAL A 87 6.62 -7.98 -18.09
N THR A 88 7.31 -7.29 -19.00
CA THR A 88 8.33 -6.31 -18.63
C THR A 88 7.72 -5.05 -17.99
N ASN A 89 6.57 -4.57 -18.47
CA ASN A 89 6.00 -3.29 -18.02
C ASN A 89 5.03 -3.39 -16.84
N TYR A 90 4.29 -4.50 -16.71
CA TYR A 90 3.20 -4.64 -15.73
C TYR A 90 3.53 -5.65 -14.61
N VAL A 91 4.16 -6.78 -14.95
CA VAL A 91 4.51 -7.82 -13.98
C VAL A 91 5.77 -7.45 -13.20
N LEU A 92 6.80 -7.05 -13.92
CA LEU A 92 8.04 -6.57 -13.35
C LEU A 92 7.93 -5.06 -13.23
N ASN A 93 7.09 -4.59 -12.30
CA ASN A 93 7.03 -3.18 -11.92
C ASN A 93 8.35 -2.80 -11.22
N LEU A 94 9.42 -2.71 -12.01
CA LEU A 94 10.81 -2.47 -11.67
C LEU A 94 11.03 -1.32 -10.68
N PRO A 95 10.39 -0.15 -10.86
CA PRO A 95 10.52 0.94 -9.90
C PRO A 95 9.88 0.59 -8.56
N PHE A 96 8.70 -0.03 -8.55
CA PHE A 96 7.99 -0.34 -7.30
C PHE A 96 8.69 -1.41 -6.47
N LEU A 97 9.17 -2.51 -7.09
CA LEU A 97 9.96 -3.53 -6.38
C LEU A 97 11.22 -2.95 -5.77
N GLY A 98 11.90 -2.08 -6.52
CA GLY A 98 13.07 -1.39 -6.00
C GLY A 98 12.76 -0.47 -4.82
N LEU A 99 11.66 0.27 -4.91
CA LEU A 99 11.20 1.15 -3.83
C LEU A 99 10.79 0.37 -2.57
N LEU A 100 10.26 -0.84 -2.72
CA LEU A 100 10.02 -1.73 -1.58
C LEU A 100 11.33 -2.27 -0.97
N LEU A 101 12.34 -2.57 -1.81
CA LEU A 101 13.66 -2.99 -1.32
C LEU A 101 14.33 -1.91 -0.46
N MET A 102 14.12 -0.63 -0.80
CA MET A 102 14.65 0.51 -0.06
C MET A 102 14.24 0.54 1.40
N ARG A 103 13.06 0.03 1.75
CA ARG A 103 12.65 -0.09 3.16
C ARG A 103 13.63 -0.93 3.95
N TYR A 104 14.08 -2.05 3.39
CA TYR A 104 14.98 -2.98 4.05
C TYR A 104 16.42 -2.44 4.11
N LEU A 105 16.79 -1.58 3.15
CA LEU A 105 18.10 -0.92 3.12
C LEU A 105 18.18 0.26 4.11
N TYR A 106 17.08 1.01 4.30
CA TYR A 106 17.05 2.22 5.13
C TYR A 106 15.82 2.31 6.06
N PRO A 107 15.58 1.33 6.95
CA PRO A 107 14.38 1.31 7.78
C PRO A 107 14.38 2.41 8.85
N GLN A 108 15.55 2.77 9.40
CA GLN A 108 15.68 3.80 10.44
C GLN A 108 15.23 5.19 9.96
N SER A 109 15.58 5.57 8.74
CA SER A 109 15.20 6.86 8.16
C SER A 109 13.68 6.97 8.00
N LEU A 110 13.03 5.92 7.49
CA LEU A 110 11.58 5.90 7.29
C LEU A 110 10.82 5.87 8.61
N ASP A 111 11.32 5.13 9.60
CA ASP A 111 10.78 5.10 10.95
C ASP A 111 10.88 6.47 11.64
N SER A 112 12.01 7.18 11.50
CA SER A 112 12.14 8.53 12.05
C SER A 112 11.15 9.54 11.44
N VAL A 113 10.94 9.49 10.12
CA VAL A 113 9.93 10.32 9.43
C VAL A 113 8.51 9.97 9.90
N PHE A 114 8.24 8.69 10.10
CA PHE A 114 6.97 8.22 10.62
C PHE A 114 6.74 8.72 12.05
N MET A 115 7.72 8.58 12.95
CA MET A 115 7.60 9.02 14.34
C MET A 115 7.45 10.54 14.46
N GLU A 116 8.23 11.32 13.70
CA GLU A 116 8.11 12.78 13.67
C GLU A 116 6.74 13.23 13.13
N SER A 117 6.23 12.54 12.11
CA SER A 117 4.91 12.84 11.56
C SER A 117 3.80 12.47 12.54
N LEU A 118 3.93 11.36 13.26
CA LEU A 118 2.98 10.92 14.28
C LEU A 118 2.94 11.92 15.45
N HIS A 119 4.10 12.40 15.87
CA HIS A 119 4.25 13.44 16.89
C HIS A 119 3.52 14.72 16.49
N TYR A 120 3.71 15.16 15.24
CA TYR A 120 3.03 16.33 14.71
C TYR A 120 1.49 16.15 14.65
N VAL A 121 1.01 14.96 14.26
CA VAL A 121 -0.43 14.64 14.30
C VAL A 121 -0.98 14.68 15.72
N ASP A 122 -0.25 14.16 16.71
CA ASP A 122 -0.65 14.19 18.13
C ASP A 122 -0.71 15.64 18.65
N ILE A 123 0.27 16.49 18.32
CA ILE A 123 0.27 17.92 18.71
C ILE A 123 -0.95 18.65 18.13
N ILE A 124 -1.20 18.50 16.83
CA ILE A 124 -2.37 19.12 16.18
C ILE A 124 -3.66 18.64 16.84
N TYR A 125 -3.74 17.36 17.17
CA TYR A 125 -4.91 16.79 17.82
C TYR A 125 -5.14 17.44 19.19
N ILE A 126 -4.12 17.53 20.03
CA ILE A 126 -4.21 18.16 21.37
C ILE A 126 -4.60 19.63 21.25
N GLN A 127 -3.94 20.38 20.37
CA GLN A 127 -4.23 21.81 20.15
C GLN A 127 -5.69 22.03 19.75
N LYS A 128 -6.23 21.18 18.87
CA LYS A 128 -7.62 21.29 18.40
C LYS A 128 -8.66 20.92 19.46
N HIS A 129 -8.31 20.05 20.41
CA HIS A 129 -9.26 19.54 21.41
C HIS A 129 -8.95 20.08 22.82
N THR A 130 -8.24 21.20 22.92
CA THR A 130 -7.87 21.85 24.21
C THR A 130 -9.08 22.08 25.15
N ASN A 131 -10.28 22.23 24.59
CA ASN A 131 -11.52 22.48 25.36
C ASN A 131 -12.35 21.22 25.66
N GLU A 132 -11.88 20.04 25.28
CA GLU A 132 -12.59 18.78 25.49
C GLU A 132 -12.02 18.02 26.71
N GLN A 133 -12.90 17.54 27.58
CA GLN A 133 -12.51 16.84 28.81
C GLN A 133 -12.11 15.36 28.58
N ASP A 134 -12.52 14.77 27.45
CA ASP A 134 -12.25 13.36 27.09
C ASP A 134 -11.22 13.28 25.95
N LEU A 135 -9.98 13.70 26.25
CA LEU A 135 -8.88 13.71 25.29
C LEU A 135 -8.28 12.31 25.13
N ARG A 136 -8.14 11.86 23.89
CA ARG A 136 -7.40 10.63 23.61
C ARG A 136 -5.91 10.82 23.96
N PRO A 137 -5.24 9.85 24.61
CA PRO A 137 -3.79 9.91 24.81
C PRO A 137 -3.02 9.99 23.47
N PRO A 138 -1.87 10.69 23.45
CA PRO A 138 -0.97 10.74 22.30
C PRO A 138 -0.36 9.35 22.04
N TYR A 139 -0.20 8.99 20.76
CA TYR A 139 0.36 7.69 20.37
C TYR A 139 1.89 7.67 20.34
N THR A 140 2.52 8.79 20.01
CA THR A 140 3.98 8.92 19.92
C THR A 140 4.70 8.42 21.17
N PRO A 141 4.40 8.90 22.40
CA PRO A 141 5.11 8.46 23.60
C PRO A 141 4.78 7.01 24.00
N ALA A 142 3.70 6.43 23.47
CA ALA A 142 3.40 5.01 23.65
C ALA A 142 4.24 4.15 22.71
N LEU A 143 4.48 4.61 21.48
CA LEU A 143 5.28 3.91 20.47
C LEU A 143 6.79 4.02 20.71
N GLU A 144 7.26 5.15 21.26
CA GLU A 144 8.68 5.36 21.58
C GLU A 144 9.22 4.38 22.62
N ARG A 145 8.34 3.86 23.50
CA ARG A 145 8.71 2.86 24.52
C ARG A 145 9.14 1.52 23.92
N TYR A 146 8.79 1.26 22.67
CA TYR A 146 9.15 0.04 21.99
C TYR A 146 10.35 0.29 21.08
N GLU A 147 11.43 -0.42 21.37
CA GLU A 147 12.62 -0.41 20.50
C GLU A 147 12.28 -0.99 19.13
N TYR A 148 12.71 -0.28 18.09
CA TYR A 148 12.62 -0.75 16.72
C TYR A 148 13.77 -1.71 16.45
N ASN A 149 13.58 -2.99 16.77
CA ASN A 149 14.58 -4.03 16.54
C ASN A 149 14.16 -4.93 15.38
N ILE A 150 14.78 -4.72 14.22
CA ILE A 150 14.57 -5.52 13.03
C ILE A 150 15.91 -6.10 12.56
N ASN A 151 15.93 -7.43 12.39
CA ASN A 151 17.04 -8.11 11.72
C ASN A 151 16.98 -7.82 10.21
N TYR A 152 17.77 -6.84 9.76
CA TYR A 152 17.85 -6.39 8.36
C TYR A 152 17.96 -7.55 7.36
N TRP A 153 18.88 -8.49 7.60
CA TRP A 153 19.15 -9.60 6.69
C TRP A 153 18.03 -10.63 6.62
N ASP A 154 17.41 -10.94 7.77
CA ASP A 154 16.30 -11.90 7.82
C ASP A 154 15.08 -11.33 7.09
N GLU A 155 14.79 -10.05 7.28
CA GLU A 155 13.70 -9.37 6.60
C GLU A 155 13.95 -9.22 5.10
N LEU A 156 15.17 -8.83 4.70
CA LEU A 156 15.57 -8.74 3.29
C LEU A 156 15.45 -10.11 2.61
N ARG A 157 15.94 -11.18 3.25
CA ARG A 157 15.84 -12.55 2.72
C ARG A 157 14.38 -12.98 2.59
N GLN A 158 13.55 -12.72 3.59
CA GLN A 158 12.13 -13.03 3.53
C GLN A 158 11.40 -12.26 2.42
N TYR A 159 11.77 -10.99 2.21
CA TYR A 159 11.28 -10.19 1.10
C TYR A 159 11.70 -10.80 -0.25
N LEU A 160 12.99 -11.11 -0.44
CA LEU A 160 13.50 -11.69 -1.67
C LEU A 160 12.85 -13.06 -1.98
N ILE A 161 12.66 -13.92 -0.98
CA ILE A 161 11.96 -15.20 -1.16
C ILE A 161 10.51 -14.98 -1.58
N ARG A 162 9.81 -14.03 -0.93
CA ARG A 162 8.40 -13.74 -1.22
C ARG A 162 8.23 -13.15 -2.63
N THR A 163 9.07 -12.19 -2.98
CA THR A 163 9.11 -11.56 -4.30
C THR A 163 9.51 -12.58 -5.36
N GLY A 164 10.51 -13.42 -5.08
CA GLY A 164 10.93 -14.51 -5.95
C GLY A 164 9.80 -15.51 -6.21
N ASN A 165 9.07 -15.93 -5.17
CA ASN A 165 7.90 -16.80 -5.30
C ASN A 165 6.79 -16.13 -6.12
N GLN A 166 6.56 -14.82 -5.94
CA GLN A 166 5.60 -14.08 -6.74
C GLN A 166 6.02 -14.02 -8.21
N ILE A 167 7.29 -13.73 -8.50
CA ILE A 167 7.83 -13.74 -9.87
C ILE A 167 7.71 -15.15 -10.46
N ALA A 168 8.00 -16.20 -9.70
CA ALA A 168 7.86 -17.58 -10.15
C ALA A 168 6.42 -17.93 -10.53
N TRP A 169 5.43 -17.54 -9.73
CA TRP A 169 4.02 -17.71 -10.08
C TRP A 169 3.64 -16.98 -11.37
N VAL A 170 4.12 -15.75 -11.56
CA VAL A 170 3.79 -15.02 -12.79
C VAL A 170 4.53 -15.58 -14.01
N MET A 171 5.78 -16.01 -13.86
CA MET A 171 6.49 -16.74 -14.91
C MET A 171 5.78 -18.04 -15.26
N MET A 172 5.27 -18.78 -14.27
CA MET A 172 4.47 -19.98 -14.49
C MET A 172 3.19 -19.65 -15.27
N LEU A 173 2.45 -18.61 -14.89
CA LEU A 173 1.27 -18.15 -15.63
C LEU A 173 1.62 -17.71 -17.06
N TYR A 174 2.77 -17.08 -17.25
CA TYR A 174 3.28 -16.70 -18.57
C TYR A 174 3.55 -17.92 -19.44
N PHE A 175 4.27 -18.93 -18.93
CA PHE A 175 4.50 -20.18 -19.67
C PHE A 175 3.20 -20.92 -19.98
N LEU A 176 2.25 -20.93 -19.03
CA LEU A 176 0.93 -21.52 -19.25
C LEU A 176 0.12 -20.75 -20.31
N SER A 177 0.32 -19.43 -20.40
CA SER A 177 -0.26 -18.58 -21.45
C SER A 177 0.30 -18.86 -22.84
N LEU A 178 1.50 -19.44 -22.97
CA LEU A 178 2.09 -19.78 -24.27
C LEU A 178 1.44 -21.02 -24.91
N ILE A 179 0.69 -21.81 -24.13
CA ILE A 179 0.00 -23.01 -24.62
C ILE A 179 -1.25 -22.56 -25.41
N PRO A 180 -1.37 -22.87 -26.71
CA PRO A 180 -2.45 -22.34 -27.56
C PRO A 180 -3.86 -22.75 -27.11
N MET A 181 -4.02 -23.89 -26.44
CA MET A 181 -5.32 -24.37 -25.96
C MET A 181 -5.73 -23.80 -24.60
N ILE A 182 -4.76 -23.52 -23.72
CA ILE A 182 -5.01 -23.13 -22.33
C ILE A 182 -4.83 -21.62 -22.13
N GLY A 183 -4.00 -20.99 -22.95
CA GLY A 183 -3.52 -19.62 -22.72
C GLY A 183 -4.59 -18.53 -22.74
N ALA A 184 -5.70 -18.76 -23.46
CA ALA A 184 -6.83 -17.83 -23.44
C ALA A 184 -7.57 -17.82 -22.08
N LEU A 185 -7.58 -18.94 -21.35
CA LEU A 185 -8.29 -19.10 -20.08
C LEU A 185 -7.43 -18.75 -18.86
N VAL A 186 -6.10 -18.74 -19.00
CA VAL A 186 -5.18 -18.44 -17.89
C VAL A 186 -5.47 -17.07 -17.26
N TYR A 187 -5.62 -16.03 -18.08
CA TYR A 187 -5.82 -14.67 -17.57
C TYR A 187 -7.19 -14.44 -16.91
N PRO A 188 -8.33 -14.87 -17.50
CA PRO A 188 -9.64 -14.80 -16.83
C PRO A 188 -9.70 -15.58 -15.52
N ILE A 189 -9.05 -16.76 -15.47
CA ILE A 189 -9.02 -17.57 -14.24
C ILE A 189 -8.15 -16.90 -13.17
N ALA A 190 -6.97 -16.41 -13.54
CA ALA A 190 -6.07 -15.73 -12.61
C ALA A 190 -6.71 -14.43 -12.06
N SER A 191 -7.38 -13.65 -12.91
CA SER A 191 -8.08 -12.45 -12.47
C SER A 191 -9.26 -12.79 -11.57
N ALA A 192 -10.11 -13.74 -11.95
CA ALA A 192 -11.23 -14.19 -11.14
C ALA A 192 -10.73 -14.69 -9.77
N TYR A 193 -9.67 -15.49 -9.71
CA TYR A 193 -9.09 -15.97 -8.46
C TYR A 193 -8.61 -14.83 -7.55
N ALA A 194 -7.91 -13.85 -8.12
CA ALA A 194 -7.46 -12.68 -7.38
C ALA A 194 -8.62 -11.82 -6.87
N LEU A 195 -9.68 -11.68 -7.67
CA LEU A 195 -10.90 -10.95 -7.33
C LEU A 195 -11.75 -11.68 -6.30
N VAL A 196 -11.87 -13.02 -6.34
CA VAL A 196 -12.63 -13.80 -5.35
C VAL A 196 -12.07 -13.56 -3.95
N ASN A 197 -10.74 -13.57 -3.83
CA ASN A 197 -10.05 -13.33 -2.56
C ASN A 197 -10.21 -11.89 -2.05
N SER A 198 -10.61 -10.96 -2.92
CA SER A 198 -10.61 -9.53 -2.63
C SER A 198 -12.04 -8.99 -2.55
N LEU A 199 -12.78 -9.01 -3.65
CA LEU A 199 -14.12 -8.45 -3.80
C LEU A 199 -15.24 -9.48 -3.53
N GLY A 200 -14.90 -10.76 -3.36
CA GLY A 200 -15.86 -11.85 -3.20
C GLY A 200 -16.29 -12.46 -4.54
N TYR A 201 -17.11 -13.51 -4.47
CA TYR A 201 -17.45 -14.34 -5.62
C TYR A 201 -18.20 -13.60 -6.73
N THR A 202 -19.18 -12.76 -6.38
CA THR A 202 -20.07 -12.09 -7.34
C THR A 202 -19.32 -11.14 -8.31
N PRO A 203 -18.55 -10.13 -7.84
CA PRO A 203 -17.79 -9.28 -8.74
C PRO A 203 -16.67 -10.03 -9.47
N ALA A 204 -16.07 -11.05 -8.85
CA ALA A 204 -15.04 -11.85 -9.50
C ALA A 204 -15.57 -12.65 -10.69
N PHE A 205 -16.77 -13.20 -10.57
CA PHE A 205 -17.42 -13.94 -11.65
C PHE A 205 -17.83 -13.02 -12.80
N ILE A 206 -18.42 -11.87 -12.49
CA ILE A 206 -18.80 -10.85 -13.49
C ILE A 206 -17.57 -10.41 -14.29
N VAL A 207 -16.49 -10.06 -13.59
CA VAL A 207 -15.26 -9.60 -14.22
C VAL A 207 -14.56 -10.72 -15.00
N GLY A 208 -14.57 -11.95 -14.48
CA GLY A 208 -14.04 -13.13 -15.19
C GLY A 208 -14.79 -13.45 -16.49
N ILE A 209 -16.13 -13.41 -16.47
CA ILE A 209 -16.95 -13.60 -17.68
C ILE A 209 -16.74 -12.46 -18.66
N LEU A 210 -16.76 -11.21 -18.19
CA LEU A 210 -16.55 -10.04 -19.04
C LEU A 210 -15.19 -10.10 -19.74
N MET A 211 -14.16 -10.61 -19.04
CA MET A 211 -12.82 -10.82 -19.60
C MET A 211 -12.75 -11.93 -20.64
N TYR A 212 -13.52 -13.01 -20.45
CA TYR A 212 -13.58 -14.08 -21.42
C TYR A 212 -14.30 -13.66 -22.71
N VAL A 213 -15.40 -12.89 -22.56
CA VAL A 213 -16.24 -12.46 -23.69
C VAL A 213 -15.60 -11.35 -24.51
N THR A 214 -14.80 -10.46 -23.91
CA THR A 214 -14.20 -9.31 -24.59
C THR A 214 -12.67 -9.40 -24.62
N PRO A 215 -12.05 -9.87 -25.74
CA PRO A 215 -10.60 -10.02 -25.87
C PRO A 215 -9.80 -8.73 -25.62
N GLY A 216 -10.41 -7.55 -25.83
CA GLY A 216 -9.80 -6.24 -25.61
C GLY A 216 -9.71 -5.80 -24.14
N THR A 217 -10.28 -6.56 -23.19
CA THR A 217 -10.27 -6.19 -21.76
C THR A 217 -9.08 -6.75 -20.97
N LYS A 218 -8.26 -7.61 -21.60
CA LYS A 218 -7.02 -8.16 -21.02
C LYS A 218 -6.12 -7.09 -20.39
N PRO A 219 -5.75 -5.98 -21.07
CA PRO A 219 -4.90 -4.95 -20.46
C PRO A 219 -5.55 -4.29 -19.23
N PHE A 220 -6.87 -4.08 -19.23
CA PHE A 220 -7.57 -3.52 -18.07
C PHE A 220 -7.56 -4.45 -16.86
N ALA A 221 -7.74 -5.77 -17.09
CA ALA A 221 -7.59 -6.80 -16.06
C ALA A 221 -6.25 -6.68 -15.35
N MET A 222 -5.20 -6.61 -16.17
CA MET A 222 -3.83 -6.67 -15.73
C MET A 222 -3.47 -5.41 -14.96
N ILE A 223 -3.84 -4.24 -15.48
CA ILE A 223 -3.68 -2.95 -14.77
C ILE A 223 -4.42 -2.98 -13.44
N PHE A 224 -5.65 -3.48 -13.41
CA PHE A 224 -6.43 -3.53 -12.17
C PHE A 224 -5.80 -4.46 -11.12
N LEU A 225 -5.40 -5.67 -11.52
CA LEU A 225 -4.72 -6.61 -10.62
C LEU A 225 -3.39 -6.06 -10.13
N GLU A 226 -2.60 -5.45 -11.01
CA GLU A 226 -1.35 -4.80 -10.67
C GLU A 226 -1.58 -3.72 -9.61
N ILE A 227 -2.54 -2.81 -9.83
CA ILE A 227 -2.90 -1.76 -8.86
C ILE A 227 -3.34 -2.41 -7.53
N LEU A 228 -4.17 -3.45 -7.57
CA LEU A 228 -4.66 -4.15 -6.38
C LEU A 228 -3.54 -4.76 -5.54
N TYR A 229 -2.66 -5.53 -6.17
CA TYR A 229 -1.54 -6.17 -5.47
C TYR A 229 -0.49 -5.15 -5.00
N SER A 230 -0.19 -4.15 -5.83
CA SER A 230 0.81 -3.13 -5.52
C SER A 230 0.32 -2.18 -4.43
N SER A 231 -0.94 -1.78 -4.43
CA SER A 231 -1.58 -1.01 -3.37
C SER A 231 -1.51 -1.74 -2.02
N ARG A 232 -1.85 -3.03 -2.00
CA ARG A 232 -1.73 -3.88 -0.80
C ARG A 232 -0.29 -4.04 -0.31
N ALA A 233 0.65 -4.19 -1.24
CA ALA A 233 2.07 -4.22 -0.90
C ALA A 233 2.49 -2.88 -0.29
N LEU A 234 2.22 -1.77 -0.97
CA LEU A 234 2.55 -0.41 -0.52
C LEU A 234 2.01 -0.13 0.88
N MET A 235 0.75 -0.46 1.15
CA MET A 235 0.18 -0.20 2.47
C MET A 235 0.87 -1.00 3.59
N ARG A 236 1.21 -2.26 3.34
CA ARG A 236 1.93 -3.08 4.34
C ARG A 236 3.28 -2.46 4.69
N GLU A 237 3.92 -1.86 3.69
CA GLU A 237 5.25 -1.26 3.79
C GLU A 237 5.17 0.10 4.50
N LEU A 238 4.15 0.92 4.18
CA LEU A 238 3.90 2.19 4.86
C LEU A 238 3.56 2.02 6.35
N LEU A 239 2.84 0.96 6.71
CA LEU A 239 2.49 0.68 8.11
C LEU A 239 3.54 -0.14 8.85
N GLU A 240 4.64 -0.54 8.19
CA GLU A 240 5.64 -1.37 8.84
C GLU A 240 6.29 -0.70 10.05
N PRO A 241 6.64 0.60 10.06
CA PRO A 241 7.20 1.23 11.26
C PRO A 241 6.32 1.11 12.51
N TYR A 242 5.00 1.09 12.32
CA TYR A 242 4.05 0.79 13.39
C TYR A 242 4.11 -0.69 13.83
N PHE A 243 4.05 -1.62 12.87
CA PHE A 243 4.05 -3.06 13.15
C PHE A 243 5.41 -3.62 13.59
N GLY A 244 6.50 -2.94 13.28
CA GLY A 244 7.86 -3.29 13.74
C GLY A 244 8.07 -2.93 15.21
N ARG A 245 7.37 -1.90 15.70
CA ARG A 245 7.40 -1.49 17.12
C ARG A 245 6.44 -2.32 17.97
N ILE A 246 5.26 -2.64 17.45
CA ILE A 246 4.26 -3.41 18.18
C ILE A 246 4.32 -4.88 17.79
N LYS A 247 4.62 -5.74 18.76
CA LYS A 247 4.69 -7.20 18.58
C LYS A 247 3.30 -7.80 18.34
N PHE A 248 2.82 -7.73 17.11
CA PHE A 248 1.64 -8.48 16.68
C PHE A 248 2.02 -9.87 16.19
N ASP A 249 1.19 -10.86 16.55
CA ASP A 249 1.25 -12.16 15.90
C ASP A 249 0.81 -12.07 14.41
N LYS A 250 1.35 -12.96 13.58
CA LYS A 250 1.13 -12.94 12.12
C LYS A 250 -0.35 -13.04 11.75
N GLU A 251 -1.12 -13.85 12.46
CA GLU A 251 -2.55 -14.02 12.22
C GLU A 251 -3.35 -12.78 12.63
N ILE A 252 -2.98 -12.14 13.74
CA ILE A 252 -3.60 -10.90 14.20
C ILE A 252 -3.33 -9.77 13.21
N LYS A 253 -2.08 -9.63 12.75
CA LYS A 253 -1.71 -8.65 11.72
C LYS A 253 -2.52 -8.88 10.45
N LYS A 254 -2.60 -10.12 9.96
CA LYS A 254 -3.39 -10.48 8.76
C LYS A 254 -4.87 -10.13 8.92
N LYS A 255 -5.46 -10.43 10.08
CA LYS A 255 -6.85 -10.08 10.39
C LYS A 255 -7.05 -8.56 10.42
N TRP A 256 -6.12 -7.81 11.03
CA TRP A 256 -6.17 -6.35 11.10
C TRP A 256 -6.23 -5.70 9.72
N PHE A 257 -5.35 -6.14 8.80
CA PHE A 257 -5.35 -5.65 7.41
C PHE A 257 -6.64 -6.01 6.67
N LYS A 258 -7.12 -7.25 6.85
CA LYS A 258 -8.33 -7.74 6.18
C LYS A 258 -9.59 -6.97 6.61
N GLU A 259 -9.70 -6.61 7.88
CA GLU A 259 -10.85 -5.83 8.39
C GLU A 259 -10.90 -4.39 7.86
N ARG A 260 -9.77 -3.83 7.44
CA ARG A 260 -9.63 -2.41 7.06
C ARG A 260 -9.29 -2.21 5.58
N GLU A 261 -9.37 -3.30 4.81
CA GLU A 261 -8.84 -3.38 3.46
C GLU A 261 -9.37 -2.27 2.53
N GLY A 262 -10.66 -1.94 2.58
CA GLY A 262 -11.24 -0.91 1.70
C GLY A 262 -10.64 0.49 1.92
N ILE A 263 -10.48 0.91 3.18
CA ILE A 263 -9.88 2.21 3.52
C ILE A 263 -8.39 2.21 3.16
N LEU A 264 -7.71 1.11 3.47
CA LEU A 264 -6.30 0.94 3.20
C LEU A 264 -5.99 0.97 1.68
N PHE A 265 -6.83 0.31 0.89
CA PHE A 265 -6.75 0.29 -0.56
C PHE A 265 -6.94 1.70 -1.13
N GLY A 266 -8.01 2.40 -0.74
CA GLY A 266 -8.28 3.76 -1.20
C GLY A 266 -7.17 4.76 -0.86
N PHE A 267 -6.56 4.62 0.32
CA PHE A 267 -5.41 5.45 0.70
C PHE A 267 -4.19 5.20 -0.20
N SER A 268 -3.86 3.93 -0.43
CA SER A 268 -2.62 3.56 -1.14
C SER A 268 -2.71 3.72 -2.65
N ILE A 269 -3.89 3.65 -3.28
CA ILE A 269 -4.03 3.93 -4.73
C ILE A 269 -3.54 5.35 -5.07
N GLY A 270 -3.89 6.34 -4.25
CA GLY A 270 -3.49 7.73 -4.51
C GLY A 270 -1.97 7.90 -4.54
N TYR A 271 -1.27 7.26 -3.61
CA TYR A 271 0.19 7.28 -3.55
C TYR A 271 0.84 6.34 -4.55
N TYR A 272 0.21 5.23 -4.90
CA TYR A 272 0.75 4.26 -5.87
C TYR A 272 1.06 4.93 -7.21
N SER A 273 0.14 5.74 -7.72
CA SER A 273 0.33 6.48 -8.98
C SER A 273 1.53 7.45 -8.93
N LEU A 274 1.78 8.07 -7.78
CA LEU A 274 2.89 9.01 -7.57
C LEU A 274 4.23 8.29 -7.38
N ILE A 275 4.22 7.20 -6.60
CA ILE A 275 5.40 6.39 -6.26
C ILE A 275 5.90 5.59 -7.47
N ARG A 276 5.00 5.23 -8.41
CA ARG A 276 5.39 4.56 -9.66
C ARG A 276 6.35 5.38 -10.52
N LEU A 277 6.40 6.71 -10.34
CA LEU A 277 7.33 7.56 -11.08
C LEU A 277 8.79 7.27 -10.66
N PRO A 278 9.66 6.81 -11.57
CA PRO A 278 10.96 6.25 -11.21
C PRO A 278 11.93 7.27 -10.57
N LEU A 279 11.87 8.54 -10.98
CA LEU A 279 12.81 9.58 -10.51
C LEU A 279 12.38 10.21 -9.18
N VAL A 280 11.08 10.34 -8.94
CA VAL A 280 10.52 11.09 -7.80
C VAL A 280 9.74 10.20 -6.83
N GLY A 281 9.57 8.92 -7.16
CA GLY A 281 8.70 8.00 -6.44
C GLY A 281 9.08 7.86 -4.96
N MET A 282 10.37 7.93 -4.65
CA MET A 282 10.84 7.83 -3.28
C MET A 282 10.60 9.10 -2.44
N LEU A 283 10.58 10.29 -3.06
CA LEU A 283 10.15 11.51 -2.38
C LEU A 283 8.67 11.40 -1.99
N PHE A 284 7.85 10.93 -2.92
CA PHE A 284 6.45 10.64 -2.66
C PHE A 284 6.26 9.50 -1.65
N TYR A 285 7.17 8.53 -1.58
CA TYR A 285 7.16 7.50 -0.54
C TYR A 285 7.34 8.12 0.85
N GLY A 286 8.28 9.05 1.02
CA GLY A 286 8.46 9.77 2.29
C GLY A 286 7.22 10.56 2.71
N ILE A 287 6.58 11.24 1.76
CA ILE A 287 5.31 11.94 2.00
C ILE A 287 4.19 10.94 2.36
N ALA A 288 4.11 9.80 1.65
CA ALA A 288 3.15 8.75 1.93
C ALA A 288 3.36 8.16 3.33
N GLN A 289 4.61 7.99 3.75
CA GLN A 289 4.99 7.52 5.09
C GLN A 289 4.51 8.48 6.17
N ALA A 290 4.74 9.78 5.97
CA ALA A 290 4.24 10.83 6.86
C ALA A 290 2.71 10.84 6.93
N ALA A 291 2.03 10.76 5.79
CA ALA A 291 0.57 10.73 5.70
C ALA A 291 -0.07 9.47 6.30
N ALA A 292 0.65 8.34 6.28
CA ALA A 292 0.17 7.09 6.86
C ALA A 292 -0.03 7.17 8.38
N THR A 293 0.64 8.12 9.06
CA THR A 293 0.43 8.35 10.50
C THR A 293 -0.99 8.85 10.79
N LEU A 294 -1.52 9.77 9.98
CA LEU A 294 -2.89 10.26 10.09
C LEU A 294 -3.90 9.14 9.85
N LEU A 295 -3.65 8.32 8.84
CA LEU A 295 -4.45 7.13 8.54
C LEU A 295 -4.47 6.17 9.75
N LEU A 296 -3.30 5.85 10.30
CA LEU A 296 -3.18 4.99 11.48
C LEU A 296 -3.96 5.55 12.67
N VAL A 297 -3.79 6.84 12.96
CA VAL A 297 -4.47 7.53 14.06
C VAL A 297 -6.00 7.42 13.91
N LYS A 298 -6.51 7.64 12.70
CA LYS A 298 -7.95 7.58 12.38
C LYS A 298 -8.51 6.17 12.46
N ILE A 299 -7.75 5.18 11.99
CA ILE A 299 -8.17 3.78 11.99
C ILE A 299 -8.17 3.21 13.42
N CYS A 300 -7.16 3.54 14.22
CA CYS A 300 -7.05 3.03 15.59
C CYS A 300 -8.04 3.71 16.55
N CYS A 301 -8.41 4.96 16.31
CA CYS A 301 -9.32 5.71 17.19
C CYS A 301 -10.81 5.37 16.99
N GLY A 302 -11.19 4.58 15.98
CA GLY A 302 -12.59 4.38 15.64
C GLY A 302 -13.17 5.62 14.94
N LEU A 303 -13.58 5.42 13.69
CA LEU A 303 -13.92 6.43 12.69
C LEU A 303 -15.26 7.16 12.96
N HIS A 304 -15.51 7.67 14.17
CA HIS A 304 -16.78 8.35 14.49
C HIS A 304 -16.61 9.82 14.92
N LYS A 305 -15.62 10.18 15.74
CA LYS A 305 -15.56 11.53 16.35
C LYS A 305 -14.97 12.65 15.45
N LEU A 306 -14.29 12.32 14.36
CA LEU A 306 -13.44 13.29 13.63
C LEU A 306 -13.94 13.66 12.22
N PHE A 307 -15.12 13.18 11.81
CA PHE A 307 -15.74 13.56 10.53
C PHE A 307 -16.47 14.92 10.62
N ALA A 308 -16.98 15.28 11.80
CA ALA A 308 -17.61 16.57 12.06
C ALA A 308 -16.65 17.77 11.90
N VAL A 309 -15.34 17.55 12.07
CA VAL A 309 -14.33 18.62 12.18
C VAL A 309 -13.54 18.84 10.88
N VAL A 310 -13.53 17.87 9.96
CA VAL A 310 -12.87 18.07 8.65
C VAL A 310 -13.80 18.81 7.68
N PHE A 311 -15.12 18.64 7.82
CA PHE A 311 -16.11 19.39 7.05
C PHE A 311 -16.15 20.89 7.41
N THR A 312 -15.54 21.29 8.54
CA THR A 312 -15.37 22.69 8.93
C THR A 312 -14.07 23.33 8.45
N MET A 313 -13.19 22.57 7.77
CA MET A 313 -11.91 23.08 7.23
C MET A 313 -11.87 23.25 5.69
N LEU A 314 -12.98 23.07 4.97
CA LEU A 314 -13.09 23.51 3.57
C LEU A 314 -13.35 25.03 3.53
N PRO A 315 -12.69 25.79 2.63
CA PRO A 315 -12.97 27.21 2.45
C PRO A 315 -14.46 27.42 2.14
N THR A 316 -15.02 28.48 2.71
CA THR A 316 -16.44 28.83 2.87
C THR A 316 -17.22 29.11 1.57
N GLY A 317 -16.84 28.52 0.43
CA GLY A 317 -17.44 28.80 -0.88
C GLY A 317 -18.50 27.82 -1.38
N LEU A 318 -18.73 26.67 -0.75
CA LEU A 318 -19.65 25.63 -1.25
C LEU A 318 -20.44 24.95 -0.13
N ARG A 319 -21.04 25.73 0.78
CA ARG A 319 -21.93 25.21 1.83
C ARG A 319 -23.39 25.53 1.46
N GLY A 320 -24.02 24.59 0.76
CA GLY A 320 -25.44 24.66 0.41
C GLY A 320 -25.97 23.29 0.05
N GLN A 321 -26.32 22.49 1.05
CA GLN A 321 -27.52 21.63 1.11
C GLN A 321 -27.47 20.80 2.40
N ASP A 322 -28.52 20.97 3.20
CA ASP A 322 -28.79 20.24 4.43
C ASP A 322 -28.92 18.74 4.17
N LEU A 323 -28.16 17.94 4.91
CA LEU A 323 -28.41 16.51 5.09
C LEU A 323 -28.44 16.23 6.59
N SER A 324 -29.63 16.39 7.16
CA SER A 324 -30.03 15.79 8.42
C SER A 324 -30.03 14.26 8.25
N ILE A 325 -29.11 13.58 8.93
CA ILE A 325 -29.18 12.13 9.10
C ILE A 325 -29.54 11.87 10.56
N GLU A 326 -30.80 11.47 10.72
CA GLU A 326 -31.44 11.04 11.95
C GLU A 326 -30.73 9.80 12.52
N SER A 327 -30.30 9.91 13.78
CA SER A 327 -29.72 8.83 14.56
C SER A 327 -30.84 7.88 15.02
N SER A 328 -31.00 6.74 14.36
CA SER A 328 -31.81 5.63 14.87
C SER A 328 -30.93 4.49 15.36
N ASN A 329 -30.93 4.35 16.70
CA ASN A 329 -30.72 3.18 17.54
C ASN A 329 -30.28 1.86 16.87
N GLY A 330 -29.12 1.37 17.34
CA GLY A 330 -28.70 -0.02 17.18
C GLY A 330 -27.59 -0.36 18.17
N ASN A 331 -27.99 -0.68 19.40
CA ASN A 331 -27.13 -1.18 20.48
C ASN A 331 -26.13 -2.26 19.99
N PHE A 332 -24.83 -1.97 20.08
CA PHE A 332 -23.79 -3.00 20.06
C PHE A 332 -22.90 -2.84 21.30
N LYS A 333 -23.31 -3.51 22.39
CA LYS A 333 -22.50 -3.71 23.59
C LYS A 333 -21.26 -4.53 23.22
N TRP A 334 -20.08 -3.91 23.22
CA TRP A 334 -18.82 -4.66 23.28
C TRP A 334 -18.56 -5.03 24.73
N ASN A 335 -18.81 -6.30 25.05
CA ASN A 335 -18.45 -6.90 26.33
C ASN A 335 -16.94 -7.17 26.32
N ILE A 336 -16.13 -6.16 26.66
CA ILE A 336 -14.70 -6.33 26.88
C ILE A 336 -14.53 -6.95 28.26
N THR A 337 -14.50 -8.28 28.31
CA THR A 337 -14.04 -9.03 29.48
C THR A 337 -12.72 -9.72 29.15
N ASN A 338 -11.71 -9.38 29.96
CA ASN A 338 -10.53 -10.18 30.31
C ASN A 338 -9.41 -10.37 29.27
N LYS A 339 -8.53 -9.35 29.15
CA LYS A 339 -7.08 -9.44 29.50
C LYS A 339 -6.37 -8.09 29.33
N PHE A 340 -6.77 -7.09 30.11
CA PHE A 340 -5.90 -5.98 30.46
C PHE A 340 -5.80 -5.97 31.99
N SER A 341 -4.72 -6.53 32.52
CA SER A 341 -4.37 -6.39 33.93
C SER A 341 -4.00 -4.93 34.21
N PRO A 342 -4.57 -4.28 35.25
CA PRO A 342 -4.25 -2.91 35.60
C PRO A 342 -2.88 -2.87 36.28
N PHE A 343 -1.94 -2.13 35.72
CA PHE A 343 -0.71 -1.79 36.43
C PHE A 343 -1.04 -0.71 37.46
N LYS A 344 -0.91 -1.08 38.74
CA LYS A 344 -0.94 -0.18 39.88
C LYS A 344 0.21 0.82 39.75
N LEU A 345 -0.12 2.11 39.78
CA LEU A 345 0.78 3.16 40.21
C LEU A 345 1.10 2.92 41.68
N GLN A 346 2.37 2.69 42.01
CA GLN A 346 2.86 2.82 43.37
C GLN A 346 3.74 4.06 43.40
N SER A 347 3.20 5.10 44.04
CA SER A 347 3.93 6.25 44.54
C SER A 347 4.96 5.80 45.57
N THR A 348 6.22 6.19 45.39
CA THR A 348 7.10 6.66 46.47
C THR A 348 8.21 7.50 45.87
#